data_AF-A0A2N9FQJ2-F1
#
_entry.id   AF-A0A2N9FQJ2-F1
#
_cell.length_a   1.000
_cell.length_b   1.000
_cell.length_c   1.000
_cell.angle_alpha   90.00
_cell.angle_beta   90.00
_cell.angle_gamma   90.00
#
_symmetry.space_group_name_H-M   'P 1'
#
loop_
_entity.id
_entity.type
_entity.pdbx_description
1 polymer ?
#
loop_
_entity_poly.entity_id
_entity_poly.type
_entity_poly.pdbx_seq_one_letter_code
_entity_poly.pdbx_strand_id
1 'polypeptide(L)'
;MYTKGGSTMGLARDDQAMNSVDNPFVAVEFDIYSNEYWDPPGEHVGIDINSMKSIANTSWYSNIAIMKGKKNEAWIRYNSSSYNLSVVFTGFRYDVPIRQFLSANVDLSRYLPEWVTFGFSATTGNSSAIHTIYSWDFKSSLETNKTTNPKDPVADTPSPDLVPNQPKS
;
A
#
# COMPACT_ATOMS: atom_id res chain seq x y z
N MET A 1 2.04 -5.57 24.61
CA MET A 1 3.05 -4.56 24.23
C MET A 1 2.30 -3.42 23.56
N TYR A 2 2.54 -2.18 23.98
CA TYR A 2 1.72 -1.02 23.64
C TYR A 2 2.01 -0.55 22.21
N THR A 3 1.02 -0.62 21.31
CA THR A 3 1.06 0.06 20.02
C THR A 3 0.51 1.47 20.22
N LYS A 4 1.37 2.48 20.39
CA LYS A 4 0.95 3.87 20.17
C LYS A 4 1.08 4.15 18.67
N GLY A 5 0.26 3.45 17.89
CA GLY A 5 0.33 3.36 16.43
C GLY A 5 0.01 4.64 15.65
N GLY A 6 0.11 5.83 16.24
CA GLY A 6 -0.13 7.08 15.53
C GLY A 6 0.81 7.21 14.33
N SER A 7 2.11 7.22 14.57
CA SER A 7 3.12 7.56 13.56
C SER A 7 3.66 6.37 12.75
N THR A 8 3.36 5.13 13.15
CA THR A 8 3.79 3.93 12.40
C THR A 8 2.75 3.46 11.40
N MET A 9 1.61 4.14 11.31
CA MET A 9 0.47 3.79 10.46
C MET A 9 0.00 2.34 10.61
N GLY A 10 0.30 1.68 11.75
CA GLY A 10 0.02 0.26 11.96
C GLY A 10 0.87 -0.71 11.14
N LEU A 11 1.90 -0.21 10.43
CA LEU A 11 2.78 -1.00 9.56
C LEU A 11 4.05 -1.48 10.26
N ALA A 12 4.52 -0.74 11.25
CA ALA A 12 5.70 -1.09 12.04
C ALA A 12 5.39 -1.05 13.54
N ARG A 13 6.19 -1.77 14.31
CA ARG A 13 6.25 -1.58 15.76
C ARG A 13 6.91 -0.24 16.07
N ASP A 14 6.50 0.40 17.16
CA ASP A 14 7.01 1.72 17.56
C ASP A 14 8.55 1.71 17.76
N ASP A 15 9.11 0.60 18.26
CA ASP A 15 10.55 0.40 18.45
C ASP A 15 11.32 0.02 17.16
N GLN A 16 10.60 -0.16 16.05
CA GLN A 16 11.13 -0.54 14.73
C GLN A 16 10.65 0.39 13.61
N ALA A 17 10.16 1.60 13.94
CA ALA A 17 9.58 2.52 12.96
C ALA A 17 10.50 2.79 11.76
N MET A 18 11.81 2.89 11.98
CA MET A 18 12.79 3.19 10.91
C MET A 18 13.43 1.95 10.26
N ASN A 19 13.19 0.75 10.81
CA ASN A 19 13.75 -0.50 10.32
C ASN A 19 12.92 -1.69 10.83
N SER A 20 11.77 -1.91 10.20
CA SER A 20 10.86 -3.02 10.46
C SER A 20 11.46 -4.33 9.98
N VAL A 21 11.77 -5.20 10.93
CA VAL A 21 12.29 -6.54 10.64
C VAL A 21 11.24 -7.62 10.90
N ASP A 22 10.30 -7.36 11.82
CA ASP A 22 9.25 -8.31 12.20
C ASP A 22 8.07 -8.29 11.22
N ASN A 23 7.86 -7.17 10.53
CA ASN A 23 6.77 -7.00 9.56
C ASN A 23 7.30 -6.36 8.28
N PRO A 24 7.73 -7.16 7.28
CA PRO A 24 8.16 -6.64 6.00
C PRO A 24 6.98 -6.00 5.25
N PHE A 25 7.16 -4.78 4.77
CA PHE A 25 6.15 -4.04 4.02
C PHE A 25 6.76 -3.16 2.94
N VAL A 26 5.98 -2.94 1.89
CA VAL A 26 6.16 -1.82 0.96
C VAL A 26 4.83 -1.09 0.92
N ALA A 27 4.85 0.21 1.16
CA ALA A 27 3.65 1.03 1.24
C ALA A 27 3.77 2.29 0.38
N VAL A 28 2.61 2.79 -0.02
CA VAL A 28 2.47 4.18 -0.51
C VAL A 28 1.70 4.91 0.58
N GLU A 29 2.35 5.85 1.25
CA GLU A 29 1.74 6.62 2.33
C GLU A 29 1.15 7.94 1.82
N PHE A 30 0.08 8.38 2.48
CA PHE A 30 -0.50 9.70 2.33
C PHE A 30 -0.48 10.35 3.71
N ASP A 31 0.64 10.99 4.04
CA ASP A 31 0.86 11.53 5.37
C ASP A 31 0.35 12.97 5.48
N ILE A 32 -0.46 13.18 6.51
CA ILE A 32 -1.09 14.45 6.85
C ILE A 32 -0.43 15.13 8.06
N TYR A 33 0.59 14.50 8.64
CA TYR A 33 1.28 14.96 9.83
C TYR A 33 2.78 14.73 9.71
N SER A 34 3.57 15.81 9.70
CA SER A 34 5.03 15.71 9.59
C SER A 34 5.66 15.37 10.95
N ASN A 35 6.19 14.15 11.08
CA ASN A 35 7.09 13.74 12.15
C ASN A 35 8.52 14.26 11.88
N GLU A 36 8.99 15.19 12.73
CA GLU A 36 10.27 15.90 12.57
C GLU A 36 11.51 15.02 12.37
N TYR A 37 11.47 13.75 12.79
CA TYR A 37 12.61 12.84 12.74
C TYR A 37 12.83 12.18 11.36
N TRP A 38 11.79 12.00 10.55
CA TRP A 38 11.90 11.27 9.29
C TRP A 38 11.10 11.85 8.12
N ASP A 39 10.10 12.68 8.39
CA ASP A 39 9.25 13.23 7.34
C ASP A 39 9.82 14.49 6.71
N PRO A 40 9.52 14.73 5.43
CA PRO A 40 9.65 16.06 4.87
C PRO A 40 8.69 17.04 5.56
N PRO A 41 8.96 18.36 5.50
CA PRO A 41 8.04 19.36 6.03
C PRO A 41 6.69 19.34 5.31
N GLY A 42 5.61 19.27 6.10
CA GLY A 42 4.23 19.34 5.62
C GLY A 42 3.67 18.00 5.15
N GLU A 43 2.46 18.07 4.58
CA GLU A 43 1.73 16.91 4.06
C GLU A 43 2.43 16.37 2.81
N HIS A 44 2.53 15.06 2.69
CA HIS A 44 3.28 14.44 1.61
C HIS A 44 2.72 13.07 1.22
N VAL A 45 3.10 12.63 0.03
CA VAL A 45 2.92 11.25 -0.42
C VAL A 45 4.29 10.61 -0.50
N GLY A 46 4.38 9.37 -0.03
CA GLY A 46 5.62 8.66 0.18
C GLY A 46 5.62 7.24 -0.40
N ILE A 47 6.82 6.69 -0.61
CA ILE A 47 7.03 5.26 -0.90
C ILE A 47 7.94 4.72 0.19
N ASP A 48 7.41 3.80 0.97
CA ASP A 48 8.06 3.26 2.15
C ASP A 48 8.46 1.80 1.94
N ILE A 49 9.61 1.43 2.48
CA ILE A 49 10.12 0.06 2.45
C ILE A 49 10.66 -0.27 3.83
N ASN A 50 9.95 -1.11 4.58
CA ASN A 50 10.33 -1.55 5.93
C ASN A 50 10.72 -0.40 6.87
N SER A 51 10.25 0.82 6.63
CA SER A 51 10.65 2.03 7.35
C SER A 51 9.62 3.11 7.10
N MET A 52 9.23 3.88 8.13
CA MET A 52 8.40 5.08 7.97
C MET A 52 9.18 6.24 7.33
N LYS A 53 10.48 6.09 7.07
CA LYS A 53 11.22 7.05 6.26
C LYS A 53 11.10 6.67 4.80
N SER A 54 10.23 7.38 4.09
CA SER A 54 10.08 7.31 2.64
C SER A 54 11.41 7.29 1.88
N ILE A 55 11.58 6.32 0.98
CA ILE A 55 12.71 6.27 0.02
C ILE A 55 12.54 7.27 -1.11
N ALA A 56 11.30 7.68 -1.38
CA ALA A 56 10.92 8.73 -2.31
C ALA A 56 9.65 9.39 -1.78
N ASN A 57 9.59 10.72 -1.80
CA ASN A 57 8.40 11.47 -1.40
C ASN A 57 8.20 12.71 -2.27
N THR A 58 7.01 13.29 -2.19
CA THR A 58 6.69 14.60 -2.77
C THR A 58 5.61 15.30 -1.96
N SER A 59 5.66 16.63 -1.87
CA SER A 59 4.64 17.40 -1.16
C SER A 59 3.25 17.14 -1.74
N TRP A 60 2.26 16.88 -0.88
CA TRP A 60 0.88 16.68 -1.29
C TRP A 60 0.13 18.01 -1.20
N TYR A 61 -0.49 18.44 -2.30
CA TYR A 61 -1.29 19.66 -2.29
C TYR A 61 -2.67 19.37 -1.68
N SER A 62 -2.74 19.00 -0.41
CA SER A 62 -3.95 18.41 0.19
C SER A 62 -4.63 19.24 1.28
N ASN A 63 -3.94 20.16 1.93
CA ASN A 63 -4.35 20.75 3.21
C ASN A 63 -5.82 21.21 3.25
N ILE A 64 -6.18 22.14 2.37
CA ILE A 64 -7.56 22.67 2.30
C ILE A 64 -8.55 21.57 1.92
N ALA A 65 -8.14 20.59 1.11
CA ALA A 65 -8.99 19.51 0.65
C ALA A 65 -9.28 18.49 1.76
N ILE A 66 -8.27 18.10 2.55
CA ILE A 66 -8.43 17.23 3.72
C ILE A 66 -9.39 17.89 4.73
N MET A 67 -9.16 19.17 5.06
CA MET A 67 -10.02 19.90 6.01
C MET A 67 -11.48 20.01 5.54
N LYS A 68 -11.71 20.03 4.23
CA LYS A 68 -13.07 20.09 3.63
C LYS A 68 -13.66 18.71 3.33
N GLY A 69 -12.96 17.61 3.65
CA GLY A 69 -13.41 16.24 3.35
C GLY A 69 -13.55 15.98 1.85
N LYS A 70 -12.77 16.66 1.00
CA LYS A 70 -12.78 16.44 -0.44
C LYS A 70 -12.20 15.06 -0.77
N LYS A 71 -12.80 14.40 -1.75
CA LYS A 71 -12.33 13.10 -2.24
C LYS A 71 -11.00 13.26 -2.95
N ASN A 72 -10.12 12.30 -2.74
CA ASN A 72 -8.88 12.12 -3.49
C ASN A 72 -8.88 10.76 -4.18
N GLU A 73 -8.20 10.68 -5.31
CA GLU A 73 -8.03 9.46 -6.10
C GLU A 73 -6.54 9.13 -6.20
N ALA A 74 -6.21 7.84 -6.22
CA ALA A 74 -4.86 7.34 -6.39
C ALA A 74 -4.86 6.12 -7.32
N TRP A 75 -3.84 6.05 -8.18
CA TRP A 75 -3.56 4.92 -9.07
C TRP A 75 -2.14 4.47 -8.83
N ILE A 76 -2.00 3.27 -8.25
CA ILE A 76 -0.72 2.65 -7.95
C ILE A 76 -0.45 1.58 -9.00
N ARG A 77 0.73 1.61 -9.62
CA ARG A 77 1.14 0.62 -10.61
C ARG A 77 2.56 0.19 -10.37
N TYR A 78 2.77 -1.12 -10.41
CA TYR A 78 4.09 -1.74 -10.41
C TYR A 78 4.37 -2.39 -11.77
N ASN A 79 5.54 -2.12 -12.34
CA ASN A 79 6.06 -2.81 -13.52
C ASN A 79 7.25 -3.68 -13.11
N SER A 80 7.07 -5.00 -13.12
CA SER A 80 8.10 -5.96 -12.68
C SER A 80 9.32 -5.99 -13.60
N SER A 81 9.18 -5.71 -14.90
CA SER A 81 10.32 -5.71 -15.84
C SER A 81 11.30 -4.55 -15.60
N SER A 82 10.79 -3.41 -15.10
CA SER A 82 11.62 -2.22 -14.82
C SER A 82 11.76 -1.93 -13.31
N TYR A 83 11.20 -2.79 -12.46
CA TYR A 83 11.07 -2.58 -11.02
C TYR A 83 10.43 -1.24 -10.66
N ASN A 84 9.61 -0.66 -11.52
CA ASN A 84 9.10 0.69 -11.30
C ASN A 84 7.78 0.65 -10.52
N LEU A 85 7.79 1.14 -9.29
CA LEU A 85 6.60 1.46 -8.52
C LEU A 85 6.25 2.93 -8.78
N SER A 86 5.05 3.17 -9.29
CA SER A 86 4.57 4.50 -9.68
C SER A 86 3.20 4.77 -9.09
N VAL A 87 2.99 6.02 -8.67
CA VAL A 87 1.77 6.50 -8.06
C VAL A 87 1.36 7.78 -8.77
N VAL A 88 0.16 7.78 -9.33
CA VAL A 88 -0.54 9.00 -9.73
C VAL A 88 -1.60 9.27 -8.69
N PHE A 89 -1.73 10.51 -8.22
CA PHE A 89 -2.72 10.86 -7.21
C PHE A 89 -3.24 12.28 -7.41
N THR A 90 -4.41 12.56 -6.85
CA THR A 90 -5.00 13.90 -6.92
C THR A 90 -4.54 14.77 -5.75
N GLY A 91 -4.43 16.07 -6.03
CA GLY A 91 -4.32 17.12 -5.02
C GLY A 91 -5.16 18.33 -5.45
N PHE A 92 -5.03 19.43 -4.73
CA PHE A 92 -5.77 20.66 -4.94
C PHE A 92 -4.85 21.87 -4.81
N ARG A 93 -4.72 22.67 -5.87
CA ARG A 93 -4.09 24.00 -5.79
C ARG A 93 -5.16 25.06 -6.00
N TYR A 94 -5.27 25.99 -5.05
CA TYR A 94 -6.29 27.05 -5.10
C TYR A 94 -7.72 26.49 -5.28
N ASP A 95 -8.04 25.40 -4.57
CA ASP A 95 -9.31 24.67 -4.65
C ASP A 95 -9.58 23.93 -5.97
N VAL A 96 -8.66 23.98 -6.94
CA VAL A 96 -8.75 23.30 -8.24
C VAL A 96 -8.05 21.93 -8.18
N PRO A 97 -8.72 20.83 -8.59
CA PRO A 97 -8.11 19.51 -8.65
C PRO A 97 -6.92 19.47 -9.61
N ILE A 98 -5.83 18.86 -9.19
CA ILE A 98 -4.63 18.61 -9.99
C ILE A 98 -4.21 17.15 -9.86
N ARG A 99 -3.41 16.67 -10.82
CA ARG A 99 -2.72 15.39 -10.71
C ARG A 99 -1.27 15.60 -10.29
N GLN A 100 -0.80 14.73 -9.43
CA GLN A 100 0.56 14.63 -8.95
C GLN A 100 1.10 13.22 -9.23
N PHE A 101 2.42 13.09 -9.18
CA PHE A 101 3.11 11.85 -9.50
C PHE A 101 4.29 11.63 -8.56
N LEU A 102 4.52 10.36 -8.22
CA LEU A 102 5.68 9.87 -7.50
C LEU A 102 6.08 8.51 -8.07
N SER A 103 7.37 8.22 -8.13
CA SER A 103 7.84 6.88 -8.47
C SER A 103 9.20 6.55 -7.85
N ALA A 104 9.47 5.26 -7.75
CA ALA A 104 10.76 4.71 -7.33
C ALA A 104 11.02 3.39 -8.06
N ASN A 105 12.29 3.06 -8.26
CA ASN A 105 12.69 1.72 -8.69
C ASN A 105 12.89 0.84 -7.45
N VAL A 106 12.00 -0.13 -7.26
CA VAL A 106 11.95 -1.02 -6.11
C VAL A 106 11.81 -2.47 -6.60
N ASP A 107 12.84 -3.27 -6.39
CA ASP A 107 12.76 -4.71 -6.60
C ASP A 107 12.01 -5.35 -5.41
N LEU A 108 10.70 -5.53 -5.57
CA LEU A 108 9.82 -6.03 -4.50
C LEU A 108 10.27 -7.40 -3.95
N SER A 109 10.93 -8.22 -4.77
CA SER A 109 11.40 -9.56 -4.38
C SER A 109 12.47 -9.53 -3.29
N ARG A 110 13.14 -8.38 -3.09
CA ARG A 110 14.14 -8.19 -2.04
C ARG A 110 13.55 -7.87 -0.67
N TYR A 111 12.30 -7.43 -0.63
CA TYR A 111 11.70 -6.85 0.57
C TYR A 111 10.43 -7.58 1.02
N LEU A 112 9.74 -8.25 0.11
CA LEU A 112 8.49 -8.94 0.38
C LEU A 112 8.63 -10.45 0.15
N PRO A 113 7.93 -11.28 0.95
CA PRO A 113 7.81 -12.70 0.68
C PRO A 113 6.97 -12.96 -0.58
N GLU A 114 6.98 -14.20 -1.07
CA GLU A 114 6.20 -14.61 -2.26
C GLU A 114 4.68 -14.35 -2.11
N TRP A 115 4.16 -14.48 -0.89
CA TRP A 115 2.76 -14.30 -0.56
C TRP A 115 2.56 -13.09 0.33
N VAL A 116 1.75 -12.13 -0.13
CA VAL A 116 1.50 -10.86 0.55
C VAL A 116 0.01 -10.59 0.67
N THR A 117 -0.34 -9.70 1.61
CA THR A 117 -1.69 -9.14 1.72
C THR A 117 -1.70 -7.73 1.17
N PHE A 118 -2.69 -7.42 0.33
CA PHE A 118 -2.96 -6.07 -0.13
C PHE A 118 -4.11 -5.48 0.69
N GLY A 119 -3.97 -4.21 1.06
CA GLY A 119 -5.01 -3.52 1.82
C GLY A 119 -4.63 -2.09 2.14
N PHE A 120 -5.35 -1.52 3.10
CA PHE A 120 -5.15 -0.18 3.60
C PHE A 120 -4.87 -0.27 5.09
N SER A 121 -3.99 0.60 5.57
CA SER A 121 -3.81 0.86 6.99
C SER A 121 -3.92 2.35 7.23
N ALA A 122 -4.50 2.73 8.35
CA ALA A 122 -4.69 4.12 8.70
C ALA A 122 -4.76 4.26 10.22
N THR A 123 -4.19 5.34 10.71
CA THR A 123 -4.12 5.63 12.14
C THR A 123 -4.48 7.08 12.38
N THR A 124 -4.76 7.39 13.64
CA THR A 124 -4.96 8.76 14.10
C THR A 124 -3.97 9.01 15.23
N GLY A 125 -3.51 10.24 15.33
CA GLY A 125 -2.54 10.67 16.34
C GLY A 125 -2.87 12.08 16.80
N ASN A 126 -1.84 12.91 16.96
CA ASN A 126 -2.01 14.30 17.36
C ASN A 126 -2.87 15.09 16.35
N SER A 127 -2.76 14.77 15.06
CA SER A 127 -3.77 15.13 14.07
C SER A 127 -4.78 13.99 13.92
N SER A 128 -6.07 14.33 14.02
CA SER A 128 -7.18 13.40 13.80
C SER A 128 -7.75 13.57 12.41
N ALA A 129 -7.99 12.46 11.71
CA ALA A 129 -8.65 12.43 10.43
C ALA A 129 -9.60 11.23 10.35
N ILE A 130 -10.62 11.35 9.50
CA ILE A 130 -11.49 10.23 9.13
C ILE A 130 -10.95 9.66 7.83
N HIS A 131 -10.66 8.36 7.83
CA HIS A 131 -10.15 7.64 6.68
C HIS A 131 -11.28 6.82 6.05
N THR A 132 -11.72 7.22 4.85
CA THR A 132 -12.85 6.58 4.15
C THR A 132 -12.42 6.11 2.76
N ILE A 133 -12.52 4.80 2.51
CA ILE A 133 -12.35 4.23 1.17
C ILE A 133 -13.73 4.17 0.50
N TYR A 134 -13.92 4.96 -0.57
CA TYR A 134 -15.18 4.98 -1.32
C TYR A 134 -15.28 3.86 -2.36
N SER A 135 -14.15 3.50 -2.97
CA SER A 135 -14.05 2.46 -3.99
C SER A 135 -12.61 1.98 -4.07
N TRP A 136 -12.42 0.69 -4.36
CA TRP A 136 -11.11 0.10 -4.58
C TRP A 136 -11.21 -0.98 -5.66
N ASP A 137 -10.21 -1.01 -6.53
CA ASP A 137 -10.01 -2.06 -7.53
C ASP A 137 -8.55 -2.52 -7.48
N PHE A 138 -8.32 -3.80 -7.75
CA PHE A 138 -7.00 -4.39 -7.74
C PHE A 138 -6.85 -5.46 -8.83
N LYS A 139 -5.73 -5.42 -9.53
CA LYS A 139 -5.36 -6.41 -10.54
C LYS A 139 -3.88 -6.74 -10.45
N SER A 140 -3.57 -8.03 -10.50
CA SER A 140 -2.21 -8.56 -10.60
C SER A 140 -2.15 -9.69 -11.63
N SER A 141 -0.97 -9.93 -12.18
CA SER A 141 -0.67 -11.02 -13.10
C SER A 141 0.73 -11.55 -12.84
N LEU A 142 0.90 -12.87 -12.92
CA LEU A 142 2.18 -13.53 -12.78
C LEU A 142 2.46 -14.37 -14.05
N GLU A 143 3.58 -14.10 -14.70
CA GLU A 143 4.03 -14.93 -15.82
C GLU A 143 4.82 -16.11 -15.27
N THR A 144 4.24 -17.32 -15.38
CA THR A 144 4.97 -18.55 -15.10
C THR A 144 5.53 -19.09 -16.42
N ASN A 145 6.85 -19.17 -16.54
CA ASN A 145 7.48 -19.94 -17.61
C ASN A 145 7.19 -21.43 -17.34
N LYS A 146 6.06 -21.94 -17.82
CA LYS A 146 5.81 -23.38 -17.86
C LYS A 146 6.74 -23.98 -18.91
N THR A 147 7.94 -24.38 -18.51
CA THR A 147 8.67 -25.43 -19.21
C THR A 147 7.89 -26.73 -19.05
N THR A 148 6.90 -26.95 -19.93
CA THR A 148 6.29 -28.27 -20.08
C THR A 148 7.37 -29.21 -20.61
N ASN A 149 8.05 -29.93 -19.73
CA ASN A 149 8.68 -31.19 -20.12
C ASN A 149 7.54 -32.12 -20.57
N PRO A 150 7.55 -32.67 -21.80
CA PRO A 150 6.41 -33.43 -22.36
C PRO A 150 6.12 -34.80 -21.69
N LYS A 151 6.50 -35.05 -20.43
CA LYS A 151 6.48 -36.40 -19.84
C LYS A 151 5.87 -36.56 -18.46
N ASP A 152 5.33 -35.52 -17.82
CA ASP A 152 4.63 -35.73 -16.55
C ASP A 152 3.12 -35.92 -16.78
N PRO A 153 2.49 -36.98 -16.23
CA PRO A 153 1.06 -37.20 -16.36
C PRO A 153 0.31 -36.04 -15.72
N VAL A 154 -0.75 -35.60 -16.39
CA VAL A 154 -1.69 -34.61 -15.86
C VAL A 154 -2.15 -35.06 -14.48
N ALA A 155 -1.74 -34.35 -13.44
CA ALA A 155 -2.31 -34.51 -12.11
C ALA A 155 -3.71 -33.88 -12.14
N ASP A 156 -4.74 -34.70 -11.98
CA ASP A 156 -6.12 -34.25 -11.83
C ASP A 156 -6.21 -33.30 -10.61
N THR A 157 -6.50 -32.03 -10.87
CA THR A 157 -6.99 -31.12 -9.84
C THR A 157 -8.34 -31.62 -9.30
N PRO A 158 -8.52 -31.75 -7.97
CA PRO A 158 -9.84 -32.03 -7.44
C PRO A 158 -10.74 -30.80 -7.67
N SER A 159 -11.89 -31.05 -8.30
CA SER A 159 -12.99 -30.09 -8.37
C SER A 159 -13.51 -29.83 -6.95
N PRO A 160 -13.87 -28.58 -6.57
CA PRO A 160 -14.59 -28.34 -5.33
C PRO A 160 -16.00 -28.92 -5.49
N ASP A 161 -16.23 -30.07 -4.85
CA ASP A 161 -17.56 -30.67 -4.79
C ASP A 161 -18.52 -29.74 -4.05
N LEU A 162 -19.69 -29.62 -4.68
CA LEU A 162 -20.89 -28.95 -4.22
C LEU A 162 -21.30 -29.48 -2.84
N VAL A 163 -21.53 -28.59 -1.87
CA VAL A 163 -22.17 -28.93 -0.60
C VAL A 163 -23.62 -29.38 -0.87
N PRO A 164 -24.02 -30.61 -0.53
CA PRO A 164 -25.42 -31.03 -0.65
C PRO A 164 -26.25 -30.55 0.55
N ASN A 165 -27.48 -30.14 0.25
CA ASN A 165 -28.53 -29.87 1.24
C ASN A 165 -28.79 -31.07 2.18
N GLN A 166 -28.86 -30.76 3.48
CA GLN A 166 -29.70 -31.28 4.60
C GLN A 166 -30.37 -32.67 4.49
N PRO A 167 -30.58 -33.30 5.67
CA PRO A 167 -31.93 -33.75 6.00
C PRO A 167 -32.43 -33.31 7.37
N LYS A 168 -33.76 -33.19 7.44
CA LYS A 168 -34.61 -32.91 8.60
C LYS A 168 -34.42 -33.91 9.75
N SER A 169 -34.50 -33.39 10.97
CA SER A 169 -35.27 -33.97 12.08
C SER A 169 -35.88 -32.83 12.88
#